data_AF-A0A6B3GVN3-F1
#
_entry.id   AF-A0A6B3GVN3-F1
#
_cell.length_a   1.000
_cell.length_b   1.000
_cell.length_c   1.000
_cell.angle_alpha   90.00
_cell.angle_beta   90.00
_cell.angle_gamma   90.00
#
_symmetry.space_group_name_H-M   'P 1'
#
loop_
_entity.id
_entity.type
_entity.pdbx_description
1 polymer ?
#
loop_
_entity_poly.entity_id
_entity_poly.type
_entity_poly.pdbx_seq_one_letter_code
_entity_poly.pdbx_strand_id
1 'polypeptide(L)'
;MTQTTPVRPVCDARSAPAPPPPRTQARPARGKLRAPPTHRALRSSPVDPLTEKQIRASFVNSTKGEAARLRLPLGFAELPWTDLDFLGWVDPGAPLRAHLVVPGADERPLGVSLRVPALGRTSAMKSSLCQVCLTAHASSGVSLFTAPLAGQRGRQGNTVGIYLCADLACPLYVRGRRQPQLRSGRQEESLTTEERVTRLRTNLDAFTAKVVDG
;
A
#
# COMPACT_ATOMS: atom_id res chain seq x y z
N MET A 1 -76.27 43.90 -13.62
CA MET A 1 -77.06 42.82 -14.23
C MET A 1 -76.12 41.97 -15.06
N THR A 2 -75.91 40.73 -14.59
CA THR A 2 -75.47 39.51 -15.31
C THR A 2 -74.43 39.64 -16.43
N GLN A 3 -73.18 39.27 -16.13
CA GLN A 3 -72.22 38.80 -17.14
C GLN A 3 -71.87 37.32 -16.87
N THR A 4 -72.39 36.49 -17.76
CA THR A 4 -72.20 35.06 -17.91
C THR A 4 -70.76 34.75 -18.29
N THR A 5 -70.06 33.95 -17.48
CA THR A 5 -68.71 33.47 -17.78
C THR A 5 -68.79 32.21 -18.68
N PRO A 6 -68.12 32.14 -19.84
CA PRO A 6 -68.12 30.95 -20.67
C PRO A 6 -67.13 29.89 -20.16
N VAL A 7 -67.62 28.66 -20.05
CA VAL A 7 -66.88 27.43 -19.74
C VAL A 7 -65.94 27.09 -20.92
N ARG A 8 -64.65 26.91 -20.64
CA ARG A 8 -63.66 26.44 -21.62
C ARG A 8 -63.67 24.91 -21.70
N PRO A 9 -63.53 24.32 -22.91
CA PRO A 9 -63.57 22.87 -23.09
C PRO A 9 -62.31 22.18 -22.54
N VAL A 10 -62.55 21.03 -21.92
CA VAL A 10 -61.54 20.06 -21.46
C VAL A 10 -60.73 19.59 -22.66
N CYS A 11 -59.41 19.79 -22.62
CA CYS A 11 -58.49 19.21 -23.62
C CYS A 11 -58.26 17.74 -23.28
N ASP A 12 -58.67 16.85 -24.18
CA ASP A 12 -58.38 15.42 -24.14
C ASP A 12 -56.87 15.16 -24.08
N ALA A 13 -56.44 14.50 -23.00
CA ALA A 13 -55.10 13.96 -22.86
C ALA A 13 -54.93 12.78 -23.83
N ARG A 14 -54.56 13.07 -25.08
CA ARG A 14 -54.13 12.05 -26.05
C ARG A 14 -52.83 11.41 -25.57
N SER A 15 -52.88 10.09 -25.41
CA SER A 15 -51.77 9.22 -25.01
C SER A 15 -50.49 9.46 -25.82
N ALA A 16 -49.40 9.78 -25.13
CA ALA A 16 -48.08 9.78 -25.73
C ALA A 16 -47.63 8.33 -26.04
N PRO A 17 -46.98 8.06 -27.19
CA PRO A 17 -46.46 6.73 -27.49
C PRO A 17 -45.27 6.39 -26.58
N ALA A 18 -45.20 5.12 -26.15
CA ALA A 18 -44.14 4.60 -25.28
C ALA A 18 -42.75 4.71 -25.94
N PRO A 19 -41.68 5.00 -25.17
CA PRO A 19 -40.33 5.03 -25.69
C PRO A 19 -39.85 3.62 -26.13
N PRO A 20 -39.01 3.52 -27.16
CA PRO A 20 -38.49 2.23 -27.62
C PRO A 20 -37.58 1.58 -26.58
N PRO A 21 -37.51 0.24 -26.52
CA PRO A 21 -36.66 -0.46 -25.58
C PRO A 21 -35.17 -0.17 -25.83
N PRO A 22 -34.32 -0.17 -24.79
CA PRO A 22 -32.90 0.06 -24.95
C PRO A 22 -32.26 -1.04 -25.81
N ARG A 23 -31.45 -0.62 -26.80
CA ARG A 23 -30.64 -1.53 -27.62
C ARG A 23 -29.71 -2.34 -26.73
N THR A 24 -29.93 -3.65 -26.70
CA THR A 24 -29.07 -4.61 -26.00
C THR A 24 -27.70 -4.63 -26.69
N GLN A 25 -26.69 -4.04 -26.07
CA GLN A 25 -25.32 -4.16 -26.56
C GLN A 25 -24.84 -5.60 -26.30
N ALA A 26 -24.40 -6.28 -27.37
CA ALA A 26 -23.81 -7.60 -27.27
C ALA A 26 -22.57 -7.56 -26.37
N ARG A 27 -22.51 -8.45 -25.36
CA ARG A 27 -21.32 -8.64 -24.53
C ARG A 27 -20.16 -9.08 -25.44
N PRO A 28 -19.00 -8.41 -25.43
CA PRO A 28 -17.84 -8.92 -26.14
C PRO A 28 -17.43 -10.27 -25.53
N ALA A 29 -17.08 -11.22 -26.40
CA ALA A 29 -16.61 -12.54 -26.03
C ALA A 29 -15.43 -12.44 -25.05
N ARG A 30 -15.39 -13.33 -24.06
CA ARG A 30 -14.26 -13.49 -23.13
C ARG A 30 -12.99 -13.75 -23.95
N GLY A 31 -12.22 -12.69 -24.18
CA GLY A 31 -10.84 -12.81 -24.63
C GLY A 31 -10.09 -13.62 -23.59
N LYS A 32 -9.42 -14.71 -24.02
CA LYS A 32 -8.55 -15.50 -23.16
C LYS A 32 -7.55 -14.54 -22.50
N LEU A 33 -7.60 -14.41 -21.17
CA LEU A 33 -6.58 -13.68 -20.44
C LEU A 33 -5.24 -14.28 -20.83
N ARG A 34 -4.43 -13.48 -21.52
CA ARG A 34 -3.03 -13.80 -21.81
C ARG A 34 -2.35 -13.95 -20.47
N ALA A 35 -1.82 -15.13 -20.17
CA ALA A 35 -1.08 -15.37 -18.94
C ALA A 35 0.04 -14.32 -18.80
N PRO A 36 0.25 -13.75 -17.60
CA PRO A 36 1.38 -12.87 -17.35
C PRO A 36 2.70 -13.60 -17.65
N PRO A 37 3.76 -12.89 -18.08
CA PRO A 37 5.05 -13.50 -18.35
C PRO A 37 5.50 -14.27 -17.11
N THR A 38 5.86 -15.54 -17.33
CA THR A 38 6.36 -16.47 -16.32
C THR A 38 7.41 -15.79 -15.45
N HIS A 39 7.06 -15.63 -14.17
CA HIS A 39 7.92 -15.11 -13.13
C HIS A 39 9.27 -15.84 -13.19
N ARG A 40 10.32 -15.10 -13.55
CA ARG A 40 11.71 -15.50 -13.35
C ARG A 40 11.81 -15.98 -11.90
N ALA A 41 12.17 -17.25 -11.75
CA ALA A 41 12.18 -18.04 -10.54
C ALA A 41 12.31 -17.23 -9.24
N LEU A 42 11.31 -17.43 -8.39
CA LEU A 42 11.21 -17.05 -6.98
C LEU A 42 12.56 -17.20 -6.27
N ARG A 43 13.23 -16.07 -6.01
CA ARG A 43 14.09 -15.99 -4.83
C ARG A 43 13.15 -15.76 -3.65
N SER A 44 12.58 -16.83 -3.13
CA SER A 44 11.86 -16.85 -1.85
C SER A 44 12.82 -16.83 -0.65
N SER A 45 14.07 -16.43 -0.85
CA SER A 45 15.04 -16.31 0.23
C SER A 45 14.77 -15.05 1.05
N PRO A 46 14.86 -15.10 2.38
CA PRO A 46 14.86 -13.92 3.25
C PRO A 46 15.94 -12.90 2.84
N VAL A 47 15.85 -11.67 3.34
CA VAL A 47 16.89 -10.67 3.14
C VAL A 47 18.15 -11.09 3.91
N ASP A 48 19.30 -11.02 3.24
CA ASP A 48 20.57 -11.30 3.89
C ASP A 48 20.87 -10.24 4.96
N PRO A 49 21.55 -10.60 6.07
CA PRO A 49 21.96 -9.65 7.08
C PRO A 49 22.74 -8.48 6.49
N LEU A 50 22.20 -7.28 6.64
CA LEU A 50 22.83 -6.06 6.14
C LEU A 50 23.69 -5.43 7.23
N THR A 51 24.86 -4.92 6.83
CA THR A 51 25.66 -4.05 7.69
C THR A 51 25.06 -2.64 7.77
N GLU A 52 25.38 -1.93 8.84
CA GLU A 52 25.02 -0.50 8.98
C GLU A 52 25.49 0.32 7.77
N LYS A 53 26.70 0.05 7.27
CA LYS A 53 27.27 0.75 6.12
C LYS A 53 26.44 0.51 4.85
N GLN A 54 26.02 -0.73 4.60
CA GLN A 54 25.16 -1.06 3.46
C GLN A 54 23.80 -0.37 3.57
N ILE A 55 23.21 -0.33 4.77
CA ILE A 55 21.94 0.36 5.02
C ILE A 55 22.08 1.86 4.75
N ARG A 56 23.10 2.52 5.28
CA ARG A 56 23.27 3.97 5.11
C ARG A 56 23.54 4.36 3.65
N ALA A 57 24.21 3.50 2.89
CA ALA A 57 24.52 3.74 1.49
C ALA A 57 23.32 3.49 0.54
N SER A 58 22.25 2.84 1.00
CA SER A 58 21.14 2.40 0.14
C SER A 58 20.09 3.49 -0.13
N PHE A 59 20.05 4.57 0.67
CA PHE A 59 18.95 5.53 0.63
C PHE A 59 18.94 6.39 -0.64
N VAL A 60 17.86 6.27 -1.42
CA VAL A 60 17.71 6.96 -2.72
C VAL A 60 16.99 8.32 -2.64
N ASN A 61 16.14 8.50 -1.63
CA ASN A 61 15.31 9.70 -1.47
C ASN A 61 15.72 10.58 -0.26
N SER A 62 16.92 10.38 0.26
CA SER A 62 17.46 11.12 1.40
C SER A 62 18.82 11.71 1.04
N THR A 63 19.19 12.81 1.69
CA THR A 63 20.56 13.31 1.58
C THR A 63 21.53 12.38 2.31
N LYS A 64 22.82 12.40 1.91
CA LYS A 64 23.88 11.62 2.60
C LYS A 64 23.93 11.94 4.11
N GLY A 65 23.72 13.20 4.48
CA GLY A 65 23.71 13.62 5.88
C GLY A 65 22.51 13.09 6.67
N GLU A 66 21.33 13.00 6.04
CA GLU A 66 20.15 12.38 6.67
C GLU A 66 20.34 10.87 6.85
N ALA A 67 20.84 10.18 5.83
CA ALA A 67 21.15 8.76 5.92
C ALA A 67 22.26 8.46 6.94
N ALA A 68 23.21 9.37 7.14
CA ALA A 68 24.24 9.22 8.17
C ALA A 68 23.71 9.40 9.60
N ARG A 69 22.61 10.14 9.79
CA ARG A 69 22.05 10.44 11.12
C ARG A 69 20.91 9.53 11.55
N LEU A 70 20.38 8.70 10.65
CA LEU A 70 19.32 7.74 11.02
C LEU A 70 19.81 6.83 12.16
N ARG A 71 18.91 6.54 13.09
CA ARG A 71 19.14 5.52 14.11
C ARG A 71 18.61 4.19 13.60
N LEU A 72 19.43 3.15 13.72
CA LEU A 72 19.05 1.79 13.38
C LEU A 72 17.96 1.26 14.35
N PRO A 73 17.24 0.20 13.97
CA PRO A 73 16.29 -0.46 14.86
C PRO A 73 16.92 -0.84 16.20
N LEU A 74 16.14 -0.77 17.28
CA LEU A 74 16.55 -1.33 18.56
C LEU A 74 16.78 -2.84 18.41
N GLY A 75 17.87 -3.35 18.98
CA GLY A 75 18.24 -4.76 18.82
C GLY A 75 18.69 -5.13 17.40
N PHE A 76 19.26 -4.20 16.64
CA PHE A 76 19.70 -4.43 15.25
C PHE A 76 20.52 -5.72 15.05
N ALA A 77 21.42 -6.04 15.99
CA ALA A 77 22.25 -7.25 15.95
C ALA A 77 21.46 -8.56 16.14
N GLU A 78 20.27 -8.49 16.74
CA GLU A 78 19.42 -9.61 17.13
C GLU A 78 18.21 -9.77 16.19
N LEU A 79 18.15 -9.00 15.11
CA LEU A 79 17.03 -9.06 14.17
C LEU A 79 16.90 -10.47 13.57
N PRO A 80 15.67 -10.99 13.42
CA PRO A 80 15.43 -12.31 12.84
C PRO A 80 15.53 -12.25 11.31
N TRP A 81 16.73 -12.02 10.78
CA TRP A 81 16.99 -11.81 9.34
C TRP A 81 16.38 -12.90 8.46
N THR A 82 16.36 -14.15 8.94
CA THR A 82 15.75 -15.30 8.25
C THR A 82 14.23 -15.23 8.08
N ASP A 83 13.54 -14.37 8.83
CA ASP A 83 12.09 -14.15 8.71
C ASP A 83 11.76 -12.80 8.05
N LEU A 84 12.76 -12.02 7.62
CA LEU A 84 12.57 -10.71 7.01
C LEU A 84 12.66 -10.79 5.49
N ASP A 85 11.71 -10.15 4.80
CA ASP A 85 11.77 -9.95 3.33
C ASP A 85 12.32 -8.58 2.96
N PHE A 86 12.26 -7.65 3.91
CA PHE A 86 12.79 -6.31 3.89
C PHE A 86 13.01 -5.88 5.34
N LEU A 87 13.86 -4.88 5.55
CA LEU A 87 14.05 -4.26 6.86
C LEU A 87 13.22 -2.98 6.94
N GLY A 88 12.29 -2.90 7.89
CA GLY A 88 11.47 -1.70 8.12
C GLY A 88 11.47 -1.30 9.59
N TRP A 89 11.60 -0.01 9.87
CA TRP A 89 11.51 0.51 11.24
C TRP A 89 11.12 1.99 11.29
N VAL A 90 10.56 2.41 12.42
CA VAL A 90 10.42 3.82 12.79
C VAL A 90 11.69 4.24 13.52
N ASP A 91 12.29 5.38 13.14
CA ASP A 91 13.55 5.85 13.73
C ASP A 91 13.35 6.17 15.23
N PRO A 92 14.06 5.48 16.16
CA PRO A 92 13.93 5.73 17.59
C PRO A 92 14.29 7.16 18.03
N GLY A 93 15.17 7.83 17.28
CA GLY A 93 15.58 9.22 17.49
C GLY A 93 14.72 10.24 16.73
N ALA A 94 13.85 9.80 15.83
CA ALA A 94 12.95 10.66 15.07
C ALA A 94 11.61 9.96 14.77
N PRO A 95 10.65 9.95 15.72
CA PRO A 95 9.40 9.17 15.61
C PRO A 95 8.51 9.50 14.41
N LEU A 96 8.70 10.67 13.78
CA LEU A 96 8.02 11.07 12.55
C LEU A 96 8.73 10.60 11.28
N ARG A 97 9.80 9.82 11.41
CA ARG A 97 10.57 9.23 10.31
C ARG A 97 10.56 7.71 10.45
N ALA A 98 10.37 7.05 9.33
CA ALA A 98 10.52 5.62 9.20
C ALA A 98 11.37 5.31 7.98
N HIS A 99 11.90 4.10 7.94
CA HIS A 99 12.81 3.67 6.90
C HIS A 99 12.43 2.27 6.44
N LEU A 100 12.60 2.04 5.15
CA LEU A 100 12.48 0.75 4.50
C LEU A 100 13.79 0.47 3.77
N VAL A 101 14.29 -0.74 3.87
CA VAL A 101 15.41 -1.25 3.07
C VAL A 101 14.98 -2.56 2.46
N VAL A 102 14.84 -2.57 1.14
CA VAL A 102 14.46 -3.75 0.37
C VAL A 102 15.69 -4.36 -0.32
N PRO A 103 15.70 -5.67 -0.57
CA PRO A 103 16.66 -6.27 -1.49
C PRO A 103 16.55 -5.57 -2.86
N GLY A 104 17.67 -5.19 -3.45
CA GLY A 104 17.70 -4.61 -4.79
C GLY A 104 18.47 -5.49 -5.78
N ALA A 105 18.62 -5.00 -7.01
CA ALA A 105 19.36 -5.69 -8.05
C ALA A 105 20.84 -5.85 -7.68
N ASP A 106 21.42 -6.99 -8.03
CA ASP A 106 22.84 -7.31 -7.82
C ASP A 106 23.29 -7.14 -6.36
N GLU A 107 22.47 -7.57 -5.39
CA GLU A 107 22.76 -7.51 -3.95
C GLU A 107 22.97 -6.08 -3.40
N ARG A 108 22.57 -5.06 -4.17
CA ARG A 108 22.57 -3.67 -3.71
C ARG A 108 21.22 -3.36 -3.08
N PRO A 109 21.14 -3.21 -1.74
CA PRO A 109 19.89 -2.85 -1.10
C PRO A 109 19.40 -1.48 -1.58
N LEU A 110 18.09 -1.28 -1.58
CA LEU A 110 17.45 0.00 -1.87
C LEU A 110 16.74 0.52 -0.61
N GLY A 111 17.20 1.66 -0.13
CA GLY A 111 16.69 2.35 1.05
C GLY A 111 15.72 3.46 0.68
N VAL A 112 14.59 3.53 1.38
CA VAL A 112 13.60 4.59 1.25
C VAL A 112 13.27 5.15 2.63
N SER A 113 13.42 6.46 2.79
CA SER A 113 12.92 7.18 3.96
C SER A 113 11.47 7.57 3.76
N LEU A 114 10.70 7.37 4.82
CA LEU A 114 9.28 7.63 4.91
C LEU A 114 9.02 8.66 6.00
N ARG A 115 7.95 9.44 5.82
CA ARG A 115 7.37 10.28 6.86
C ARG A 115 6.20 9.52 7.48
N VAL A 116 6.20 9.45 8.81
CA VAL A 116 5.10 8.94 9.62
C VAL A 116 4.14 10.09 9.85
N PRO A 117 2.81 9.89 9.70
CA PRO A 117 1.85 10.94 9.98
C PRO A 117 1.93 11.30 11.47
N ALA A 118 1.82 12.58 11.79
CA ALA A 118 1.62 12.99 13.19
C ALA A 118 0.34 12.32 13.70
N LEU A 119 0.39 11.76 14.92
CA LEU A 119 -0.71 11.04 15.54
C LEU A 119 -2.02 11.83 15.43
N GLY A 120 -2.93 11.37 14.57
CA GLY A 120 -4.30 11.83 14.48
C GLY A 120 -5.20 10.94 15.33
N ARG A 121 -6.36 11.46 15.77
CA ARG A 121 -7.36 10.66 16.49
C ARG A 121 -7.98 9.62 15.54
N THR A 122 -7.40 8.43 15.47
CA THR A 122 -8.00 7.28 14.77
C THR A 122 -8.97 6.58 15.71
N SER A 123 -10.22 6.38 15.27
CA SER A 123 -11.23 5.68 16.05
C SER A 123 -10.77 4.26 16.39
N ALA A 124 -10.88 3.87 17.67
CA ALA A 124 -10.53 2.54 18.17
C ALA A 124 -11.34 1.41 17.51
N MET A 125 -12.51 1.72 16.93
CA MET A 125 -13.40 0.75 16.31
C MET A 125 -13.15 0.51 14.81
N LYS A 126 -12.32 1.30 14.13
CA LYS A 126 -12.07 1.08 12.69
C LYS A 126 -10.98 0.03 12.49
N SER A 127 -11.20 -0.96 11.63
CA SER A 127 -10.12 -1.80 11.09
C SER A 127 -9.54 -1.16 9.83
N SER A 128 -8.27 -1.46 9.53
CA SER A 128 -7.57 -1.01 8.31
C SER A 128 -6.70 -2.11 7.76
N LEU A 129 -6.51 -2.12 6.44
CA LEU A 129 -5.76 -3.14 5.72
C LEU A 129 -4.41 -2.58 5.23
N CYS A 130 -3.32 -3.30 5.48
CA CYS A 130 -2.02 -2.96 4.91
C CYS A 130 -2.03 -3.24 3.40
N GLN A 131 -1.56 -2.30 2.57
CA GLN A 131 -1.53 -2.46 1.11
C GLN A 131 -0.49 -3.48 0.63
N VAL A 132 0.49 -3.82 1.46
CA VAL A 132 1.61 -4.71 1.08
C VAL A 132 1.34 -6.15 1.53
N CYS A 133 1.15 -6.40 2.83
CA CYS A 133 0.90 -7.76 3.33
C CYS A 133 -0.57 -8.17 3.32
N LEU A 134 -1.51 -7.24 3.12
CA LEU A 134 -2.96 -7.44 3.29
C LEU A 134 -3.36 -7.98 4.67
N THR A 135 -2.55 -7.73 5.71
CA THR A 135 -2.94 -8.01 7.08
C THR A 135 -3.90 -6.92 7.56
N ALA A 136 -5.05 -7.33 8.11
CA ALA A 136 -5.99 -6.43 8.75
C ALA A 136 -5.56 -6.13 10.19
N HIS A 137 -5.56 -4.86 10.57
CA HIS A 137 -5.29 -4.43 11.93
C HIS A 137 -6.47 -3.66 12.50
N ALA A 138 -6.62 -3.71 13.81
CA ALA A 138 -7.49 -2.81 14.54
C ALA A 138 -6.84 -1.42 14.63
N SER A 139 -7.68 -0.38 14.57
CA SER A 139 -7.34 1.00 14.87
C SER A 139 -6.04 1.47 14.18
N SER A 140 -5.02 1.85 14.96
CA SER A 140 -3.74 2.42 14.53
C SER A 140 -2.73 1.42 13.99
N GLY A 141 -3.07 0.14 13.83
CA GLY A 141 -2.11 -0.86 13.36
C GLY A 141 -1.71 -0.73 11.88
N VAL A 142 -2.38 0.12 11.11
CA VAL A 142 -1.97 0.54 9.77
C VAL A 142 -1.84 2.06 9.73
N SER A 143 -0.75 2.56 9.15
CA SER A 143 -0.47 3.99 9.00
C SER A 143 -0.24 4.36 7.53
N LEU A 144 -0.65 5.57 7.15
CA LEU A 144 -0.33 6.15 5.84
C LEU A 144 1.08 6.76 5.90
N PHE A 145 2.06 6.05 5.37
CA PHE A 145 3.41 6.57 5.20
C PHE A 145 3.49 7.38 3.91
N THR A 146 4.31 8.43 3.89
CA THR A 146 4.61 9.18 2.67
C THR A 146 6.11 9.20 2.40
N ALA A 147 6.50 8.84 1.18
CA ALA A 147 7.89 8.91 0.71
C ALA A 147 8.04 10.13 -0.20
N PRO A 148 8.99 11.04 0.06
CA PRO A 148 9.51 11.91 -0.99
C PRO A 148 10.00 11.07 -2.17
N LEU A 149 9.72 11.52 -3.40
CA LEU A 149 10.29 10.90 -4.59
C LEU A 149 11.82 11.05 -4.60
N ALA A 150 12.52 10.23 -5.37
CA ALA A 150 13.95 10.37 -5.55
C ALA A 150 14.29 11.62 -6.41
N GLY A 151 15.54 12.06 -6.35
CA GLY A 151 16.06 13.09 -7.24
C GLY A 151 15.41 14.47 -7.10
N GLN A 152 15.32 15.18 -8.22
CA GLN A 152 14.86 16.59 -8.25
C GLN A 152 13.38 16.73 -7.87
N ARG A 153 12.53 15.78 -8.29
CA ARG A 153 11.09 15.83 -8.01
C ARG A 153 10.80 15.75 -6.52
N GLY A 154 11.54 14.90 -5.78
CA GLY A 154 11.47 14.87 -4.32
C GLY A 154 11.89 16.19 -3.66
N ARG A 155 12.95 16.83 -4.17
CA ARG A 155 13.42 18.14 -3.69
C ARG A 155 12.40 19.26 -3.93
N GLN A 156 11.55 19.12 -4.94
CA GLN A 156 10.41 20.01 -5.21
C GLN A 156 9.17 19.68 -4.35
N GLY A 157 9.27 18.69 -3.44
CA GLY A 157 8.19 18.34 -2.51
C GLY A 157 7.22 17.27 -3.01
N ASN A 158 7.47 16.68 -4.18
CA ASN A 158 6.63 15.58 -4.66
C ASN A 158 6.79 14.32 -3.78
N THR A 159 5.67 13.69 -3.46
CA THR A 159 5.63 12.51 -2.58
C THR A 159 4.66 11.46 -3.11
N VAL A 160 4.87 10.21 -2.69
CA VAL A 160 3.95 9.09 -2.90
C VAL A 160 3.58 8.48 -1.55
N GLY A 161 2.30 8.18 -1.36
CA GLY A 161 1.77 7.58 -0.13
C GLY A 161 1.57 6.08 -0.24
N ILE A 162 1.69 5.36 0.88
CA ILE A 162 1.37 3.94 1.00
C ILE A 162 0.85 3.62 2.40
N TYR A 163 -0.19 2.79 2.48
CA TYR A 163 -0.68 2.27 3.76
C TYR A 163 0.09 1.01 4.15
N LEU A 164 0.86 1.06 5.23
CA LEU A 164 1.66 -0.06 5.75
C LEU A 164 1.31 -0.36 7.21
N CYS A 165 1.65 -1.56 7.67
CA CYS A 165 1.66 -1.88 9.09
C CYS A 165 2.46 -0.80 9.85
N ALA A 166 1.90 -0.26 10.93
CA ALA A 166 2.51 0.86 11.65
C ALA A 166 3.88 0.52 12.26
N ASP A 167 4.10 -0.75 12.57
CA ASP A 167 5.37 -1.30 13.07
C ASP A 167 6.30 -1.80 11.96
N LEU A 168 5.89 -1.69 10.68
CA LEU A 168 6.61 -2.18 9.50
C LEU A 168 7.01 -3.67 9.55
N ALA A 169 6.39 -4.46 10.43
CA ALA A 169 6.70 -5.88 10.64
C ALA A 169 5.97 -6.82 9.66
N CYS A 170 5.67 -6.34 8.45
CA CYS A 170 4.90 -7.08 7.44
C CYS A 170 5.44 -8.50 7.16
N PRO A 171 6.77 -8.74 7.07
CA PRO A 171 7.32 -10.08 6.86
C PRO A 171 6.97 -11.08 7.98
N LEU A 172 6.83 -10.59 9.21
CA LEU A 172 6.47 -11.41 10.36
C LEU A 172 4.98 -11.76 10.37
N TYR A 173 4.12 -10.83 9.93
CA TYR A 173 2.68 -11.09 9.82
C TYR A 173 2.35 -12.13 8.74
N VAL A 174 2.96 -12.04 7.55
CA VAL A 174 2.70 -13.02 6.47
C VAL A 174 3.15 -14.43 6.86
N ARG A 175 4.22 -14.55 7.67
CA ARG A 175 4.70 -15.83 8.22
C ARG A 175 3.96 -16.29 9.48
N GLY A 176 3.05 -15.49 10.02
CA GLY A 176 2.36 -15.80 11.29
C GLY A 176 3.25 -15.76 12.53
N ARG A 177 4.46 -15.20 12.43
CA ARG A 177 5.39 -14.99 13.55
C ARG A 177 4.96 -13.84 14.46
N ARG A 178 4.06 -12.99 13.97
CA ARG A 178 3.45 -11.88 14.70
C ARG A 178 1.95 -11.84 14.41
N GLN A 179 1.13 -11.51 15.42
CA GLN A 179 -0.32 -11.46 15.29
C GLN A 179 -0.83 -10.01 15.43
N PRO A 180 -1.75 -9.55 14.56
CA PRO A 180 -2.36 -8.24 14.73
C PRO A 180 -3.29 -8.25 15.96
N GLN A 181 -3.52 -7.08 16.56
CA GLN A 181 -4.39 -6.95 17.73
C GLN A 181 -5.87 -7.26 17.42
N LEU A 182 -6.27 -7.18 16.15
CA LEU A 182 -7.60 -7.61 15.71
C LEU A 182 -7.66 -9.14 15.73
N ARG A 183 -8.14 -9.70 16.85
CA ARG A 183 -8.32 -11.17 17.01
C ARG A 183 -9.59 -11.71 16.35
N SER A 184 -10.51 -10.85 15.92
CA SER A 184 -11.79 -11.27 15.34
C SER A 184 -11.69 -11.43 13.83
N GLY A 185 -11.56 -12.68 13.39
CA GLY A 185 -11.65 -13.05 11.98
C GLY A 185 -10.32 -12.91 11.25
N ARG A 186 -9.36 -13.79 11.54
CA ARG A 186 -8.40 -14.20 10.50
C ARG A 186 -9.25 -14.83 9.41
N GLN A 187 -9.70 -14.03 8.45
CA GLN A 187 -10.24 -14.57 7.22
C GLN A 187 -9.08 -15.37 6.64
N GLU A 188 -9.20 -16.69 6.70
CA GLU A 188 -8.13 -17.58 6.32
C GLU A 188 -7.87 -17.34 4.85
N GLU A 189 -6.74 -16.69 4.61
CA GLU A 189 -6.30 -16.41 3.27
C GLU A 189 -5.97 -17.74 2.61
N SER A 190 -6.53 -18.00 1.42
CA SER A 190 -6.30 -19.24 0.69
C SER A 190 -4.87 -19.39 0.15
N LEU A 191 -4.05 -18.33 0.25
CA LEU A 191 -2.68 -18.32 -0.21
C LEU A 191 -1.74 -18.99 0.80
N THR A 192 -0.82 -19.78 0.28
CA THR A 192 0.35 -20.30 0.99
C THR A 192 1.21 -19.16 1.55
N THR A 193 2.10 -19.46 2.49
CA THR A 193 3.01 -18.45 3.06
C THR A 193 3.91 -17.85 1.96
N GLU A 194 4.37 -18.69 1.04
CA GLU A 194 5.25 -18.34 -0.07
C GLU A 194 4.56 -17.40 -1.06
N GLU A 195 3.28 -17.65 -1.37
CA GLU A 195 2.47 -16.76 -2.21
C GLU A 195 2.21 -15.42 -1.52
N ARG A 196 1.96 -15.43 -0.20
CA ARG A 196 1.80 -14.19 0.59
C ARG A 196 3.08 -13.37 0.64
N VAL A 197 4.24 -14.02 0.77
CA VAL A 197 5.56 -13.39 0.68
C VAL A 197 5.82 -12.84 -0.73
N THR A 198 5.44 -13.57 -1.78
CA THR A 198 5.58 -13.11 -3.16
C THR A 198 4.74 -11.87 -3.43
N ARG A 199 3.49 -11.83 -2.95
CA ARG A 199 2.65 -10.62 -3.01
C ARG A 199 3.29 -9.46 -2.25
N LEU A 200 3.73 -9.70 -1.01
CA LEU A 200 4.37 -8.69 -0.17
C LEU A 200 5.51 -7.99 -0.94
N ARG A 201 6.41 -8.79 -1.53
CA ARG A 201 7.54 -8.28 -2.32
C ARG A 201 7.10 -7.52 -3.55
N THR A 202 6.21 -8.10 -4.34
CA THR A 202 5.67 -7.47 -5.56
C THR A 202 5.06 -6.09 -5.28
N ASN A 203 4.27 -5.98 -4.21
CA ASN A 203 3.63 -4.72 -3.83
C ASN A 203 4.64 -3.68 -3.34
N LEU A 204 5.68 -4.13 -2.61
CA LEU A 204 6.73 -3.26 -2.11
C LEU A 204 7.67 -2.80 -3.22
N ASP A 205 8.01 -3.67 -4.16
CA ASP A 205 8.80 -3.37 -5.35
C ASP A 205 8.07 -2.34 -6.23
N ALA A 206 6.76 -2.51 -6.43
CA ALA A 206 5.94 -1.54 -7.17
C ALA A 206 5.90 -0.17 -6.48
N PHE A 207 5.92 -0.13 -5.15
CA PHE A 207 5.99 1.13 -4.40
C PHE A 207 7.37 1.78 -4.51
N THR A 208 8.44 1.02 -4.32
CA THR A 208 9.81 1.54 -4.38
C THR A 208 10.18 2.00 -5.79
N ALA A 209 9.72 1.30 -6.84
CA ALA A 209 9.84 1.75 -8.22
C ALA A 209 9.17 3.13 -8.43
N LYS A 210 7.95 3.35 -7.91
CA LYS A 210 7.31 4.67 -7.95
C LYS A 210 8.10 5.76 -7.23
N VAL A 211 8.83 5.43 -6.17
CA VAL A 211 9.69 6.40 -5.48
C VAL A 211 10.90 6.77 -6.34
N VAL A 212 11.49 5.80 -7.06
CA VAL A 212 12.70 5.98 -7.86
C VAL A 212 12.40 6.63 -9.22
N ASP A 213 11.40 6.13 -9.93
CA ASP A 213 11.05 6.51 -11.30
C ASP A 213 10.06 7.67 -11.37
N GLY A 214 9.44 7.99 -10.23
CA GLY A 214 8.30 8.88 -10.11
C GLY A 214 8.61 10.35 -10.24
#